data_AF-A0A820NLM9-F1
#
_entry.id   AF-A0A820NLM9-F1
#
_cell.length_a   1.000
_cell.length_b   1.000
_cell.length_c   1.000
_cell.angle_alpha   90.00
_cell.angle_beta   90.00
_cell.angle_gamma   90.00
#
_symmetry.space_group_name_H-M   'P 1'
#
loop_
_entity.id
_entity.type
_entity.pdbx_description
1 polymer ?
#
loop_
_entity_poly.entity_id
_entity_poly.type
_entity_poly.pdbx_seq_one_letter_code
_entity_poly.pdbx_strand_id
1 'polypeptide(L)'
;VRDSSGQTRFQLIPISNSTKTIPGRMSNATYQLIFKYNLPALGFNTYFFEANEEEKFKITKSEICILQNQNFRIEIDEQGNLKRIINLQKNINITFLNQGFYWYQSYSGNNSQFDFQASGAYIFRPVTQDAKPISTKRSLYFHF
;
A
#
# COMPACT_ATOMS: atom_id res chain seq x y z
N VAL A 1 23.25 1.68 -5.24
CA VAL A 1 23.09 2.89 -4.38
C VAL A 1 24.31 3.02 -3.50
N ARG A 2 24.91 4.20 -3.40
CA ARG A 2 26.06 4.46 -2.52
C ARG A 2 25.84 5.76 -1.73
N ASP A 3 26.38 5.83 -0.51
CA ASP A 3 26.48 7.05 0.29
C ASP A 3 27.91 7.26 0.78
N SER A 4 28.13 8.23 1.67
CA SER A 4 29.46 8.53 2.23
C SER A 4 30.08 7.39 3.04
N SER A 5 29.27 6.39 3.45
CA SER A 5 29.72 5.19 4.17
C SER A 5 29.98 3.98 3.26
N GLY A 6 29.65 4.08 1.97
CA GLY A 6 29.89 3.04 0.98
C GLY A 6 28.61 2.56 0.30
N GLN A 7 28.54 1.27 -0.02
CA GLN A 7 27.42 0.70 -0.78
C GLN A 7 26.22 0.37 0.10
N THR A 8 25.03 0.78 -0.32
CA THR A 8 23.75 0.49 0.33
C THR A 8 22.97 -0.58 -0.44
N ARG A 9 22.37 -1.53 0.29
CA ARG A 9 21.45 -2.51 -0.30
C ARG A 9 20.21 -1.82 -0.87
N PHE A 10 19.77 -2.25 -2.04
CA PHE A 10 18.58 -1.75 -2.70
C PHE A 10 17.79 -2.92 -3.31
N GLN A 11 16.54 -2.65 -3.67
CA GLN A 11 15.65 -3.54 -4.40
C GLN A 11 15.08 -2.80 -5.61
N LEU A 12 14.94 -3.51 -6.73
CA LEU A 12 14.23 -3.02 -7.90
C LEU A 12 12.91 -3.77 -8.04
N ILE A 13 11.82 -3.02 -7.91
CA ILE A 13 10.46 -3.55 -7.90
C ILE A 13 9.74 -3.13 -9.18
N PRO A 14 9.11 -4.04 -9.94
CA PRO A 14 8.33 -3.65 -11.11
C PRO A 14 7.13 -2.81 -10.70
N ILE A 15 6.86 -1.74 -11.44
CA ILE A 15 5.64 -0.94 -11.25
C ILE A 15 4.44 -1.80 -11.67
N SER A 16 3.44 -1.92 -10.79
CA SER A 16 2.21 -2.65 -11.06
C SER A 16 1.44 -2.06 -12.26
N ASN A 17 0.64 -2.90 -12.93
CA ASN A 17 -0.17 -2.45 -14.06
C ASN A 17 -1.18 -1.38 -13.64
N SER A 18 -1.80 -1.52 -12.47
CA SER A 18 -2.74 -0.53 -11.92
C SER A 18 -2.07 0.84 -11.73
N THR A 19 -0.82 0.88 -11.26
CA THR A 19 -0.07 2.13 -11.11
C THR A 19 0.33 2.74 -12.46
N LYS A 20 0.67 1.90 -13.45
CA LYS A 20 0.98 2.38 -14.81
C LYS A 20 -0.21 3.05 -15.50
N THR A 21 -1.43 2.62 -15.17
CA THR A 21 -2.67 3.12 -15.79
C THR A 21 -3.31 4.31 -15.06
N ILE A 22 -2.70 4.84 -14.00
CA ILE A 22 -3.25 6.00 -13.27
C ILE A 22 -3.32 7.21 -14.22
N PRO A 23 -4.51 7.84 -14.39
CA PRO A 23 -4.64 9.04 -15.22
C PRO A 23 -3.69 10.15 -14.79
N GLY A 24 -3.09 10.84 -15.77
CA GLY A 24 -2.11 11.92 -15.52
C GLY A 24 -0.65 11.44 -15.32
N ARG A 25 -0.39 10.13 -15.33
CA ARG A 25 0.98 9.61 -15.25
C ARG A 25 1.74 9.87 -16.57
N MET A 26 2.74 10.74 -16.50
CA MET A 26 3.68 11.04 -17.60
C MET A 26 5.08 10.49 -17.29
N SER A 27 5.24 9.16 -17.27
CA SER A 27 6.53 8.52 -17.01
C SER A 27 6.69 7.19 -17.75
N ASN A 28 7.86 6.97 -18.33
CA ASN A 28 8.23 5.71 -19.00
C ASN A 28 8.88 4.70 -18.04
N ALA A 29 9.01 5.03 -16.74
CA ALA A 29 9.60 4.12 -15.77
C ALA A 29 8.79 2.81 -15.69
N THR A 30 9.48 1.68 -15.62
CA THR A 30 8.90 0.34 -15.48
C THR A 30 9.20 -0.30 -14.12
N TYR A 31 10.16 0.27 -13.38
CA TYR A 31 10.61 -0.19 -12.07
C TYR A 31 10.68 0.97 -11.07
N GLN A 32 10.69 0.62 -9.79
CA GLN A 32 10.97 1.49 -8.67
C GLN A 32 12.20 0.95 -7.93
N LEU A 33 13.12 1.85 -7.59
CA LEU A 33 14.28 1.53 -6.77
C LEU A 33 13.97 1.90 -5.32
N ILE A 34 14.06 0.91 -4.43
CA ILE A 34 13.79 1.06 -2.99
C ILE A 34 15.06 0.73 -2.22
N PHE A 35 15.41 1.56 -1.24
CA PHE A 35 16.54 1.33 -0.34
C PHE A 35 16.25 1.98 1.02
N LYS A 36 16.94 1.49 2.06
CA LYS A 36 16.87 2.11 3.38
C LYS A 36 17.82 3.30 3.42
N TYR A 37 17.30 4.50 3.65
CA TYR A 37 18.10 5.69 3.90
C TYR A 37 18.40 5.88 5.40
N ASN A 38 19.43 6.64 5.70
CA ASN A 38 19.82 7.07 7.04
C ASN A 38 20.02 8.59 7.01
N LEU A 39 19.27 9.30 7.85
CA LEU A 39 19.26 10.76 7.88
C LEU A 39 19.46 11.24 9.32
N PRO A 40 20.43 12.14 9.59
CA PRO A 40 20.58 12.75 10.90
C PRO A 40 19.44 13.73 11.18
N ALA A 41 19.09 13.90 12.46
CA ALA A 41 18.13 14.91 12.88
C ALA A 41 18.59 16.31 12.44
N LEU A 42 17.69 17.08 11.83
CA LEU A 42 17.96 18.43 11.31
C LEU A 42 19.15 18.51 10.33
N GLY A 43 19.47 17.43 9.62
CA GLY A 43 20.57 17.41 8.67
C GLY A 43 20.22 16.79 7.32
N PHE A 44 21.24 16.56 6.51
CA PHE A 44 21.14 15.94 5.20
C PHE A 44 22.12 14.77 5.06
N ASN A 45 21.81 13.86 4.14
CA ASN A 45 22.72 12.83 3.68
C ASN A 45 22.59 12.74 2.14
N THR A 46 23.68 12.41 1.46
CA THR A 46 23.73 12.36 0.00
C THR A 46 23.87 10.93 -0.49
N TYR A 47 23.01 10.54 -1.42
CA TYR A 47 23.01 9.23 -2.05
C TYR A 47 23.28 9.36 -3.54
N PHE A 48 24.18 8.52 -4.03
CA PHE A 48 24.56 8.43 -5.44
C PHE A 48 24.00 7.15 -6.07
N PHE A 49 23.48 7.29 -7.29
CA PHE A 49 22.88 6.22 -8.06
C PHE A 49 23.68 6.06 -9.36
N GLU A 50 24.03 4.82 -9.66
CA GLU A 50 24.82 4.44 -10.83
C GLU A 50 24.06 3.32 -11.53
N ALA A 51 23.87 3.46 -12.84
CA ALA A 51 23.19 2.46 -13.67
C ALA A 51 24.25 1.57 -14.30
N ASN A 52 24.23 0.28 -13.94
CA ASN A 52 25.09 -0.73 -14.55
C ASN A 52 24.21 -1.65 -15.41
N GLU A 53 24.61 -1.90 -16.66
CA GLU A 53 23.81 -2.65 -17.63
C GLU A 53 23.84 -4.18 -17.43
N GLU A 54 24.62 -4.67 -16.47
CA GLU A 54 25.00 -6.09 -16.41
C GLU A 54 24.01 -7.00 -15.66
N GLU A 55 23.10 -6.46 -14.86
CA GLU A 55 22.20 -7.28 -14.03
C GLU A 55 20.76 -7.33 -14.55
N LYS A 56 20.41 -8.42 -15.23
CA LYS A 56 19.02 -8.83 -15.40
C LYS A 56 18.48 -9.33 -14.06
N PHE A 57 17.82 -8.45 -13.32
CA PHE A 57 17.15 -8.82 -12.07
C PHE A 57 16.10 -9.91 -12.32
N LYS A 58 16.34 -11.11 -11.80
CA LYS A 58 15.34 -12.18 -11.80
C LYS A 58 14.26 -11.85 -10.78
N ILE A 59 13.14 -11.34 -11.28
CA ILE A 59 11.92 -11.19 -10.47
C ILE A 59 11.36 -12.61 -10.29
N THR A 60 11.53 -13.16 -9.10
CA THR A 60 10.89 -14.45 -8.79
C THR A 60 9.44 -14.15 -8.44
N LYS A 61 8.50 -14.59 -9.27
CA LYS A 61 7.08 -14.51 -8.92
C LYS A 61 6.85 -15.45 -7.73
N SER A 62 6.80 -14.85 -6.55
CA SER A 62 6.50 -15.52 -5.31
C SER A 62 4.98 -15.67 -5.22
N GLU A 63 4.48 -16.91 -5.22
CA GLU A 63 3.07 -17.24 -4.95
C GLU A 63 2.73 -17.15 -3.45
N ILE A 64 3.65 -16.60 -2.66
CA ILE A 64 3.62 -16.72 -1.21
C ILE A 64 2.56 -15.78 -0.62
N CYS A 65 1.56 -16.39 0.02
CA CYS A 65 0.54 -15.73 0.84
C CYS A 65 1.03 -15.38 2.26
N ILE A 66 2.35 -15.28 2.46
CA ILE A 66 3.01 -15.05 3.75
C ILE A 66 4.11 -14.01 3.57
N LEU A 67 3.97 -12.88 4.25
CA LEU A 67 5.03 -11.88 4.37
C LEU A 67 5.66 -12.03 5.74
N GLN A 68 6.99 -12.10 5.81
CA GLN A 68 7.66 -12.25 7.08
C GLN A 68 8.95 -11.43 7.13
N ASN A 69 9.18 -10.78 8.26
CA ASN A 69 10.47 -10.23 8.65
C ASN A 69 10.83 -10.70 10.06
N GLN A 70 11.83 -10.09 10.69
CA GLN A 70 12.30 -10.46 12.03
C GLN A 70 11.26 -10.19 13.14
N ASN A 71 10.28 -9.31 12.89
CA ASN A 71 9.35 -8.83 13.91
C ASN A 71 7.91 -9.31 13.69
N PHE A 72 7.51 -9.44 12.43
CA PHE A 72 6.14 -9.73 12.04
C PHE A 72 6.06 -10.82 10.98
N ARG A 73 5.00 -11.63 11.08
CA ARG A 73 4.51 -12.52 10.03
C ARG A 73 3.06 -12.16 9.71
N ILE A 74 2.79 -11.92 8.44
CA ILE A 74 1.47 -11.59 7.91
C ILE A 74 1.07 -12.71 6.96
N GLU A 75 -0.13 -13.23 7.14
CA GLU A 75 -0.70 -14.26 6.27
C GLU A 75 -1.94 -13.74 5.59
N ILE A 76 -2.08 -14.13 4.33
CA ILE A 76 -3.11 -13.67 3.41
C ILE A 76 -3.81 -14.91 2.87
N ASP A 77 -5.10 -14.83 2.64
CA ASP A 77 -5.85 -15.93 2.02
C ASP A 77 -5.73 -15.88 0.49
N GLU A 78 -6.21 -16.93 -0.18
CA GLU A 78 -6.18 -17.04 -1.64
C GLU A 78 -7.02 -15.96 -2.34
N GLN A 79 -7.94 -15.31 -1.60
CA GLN A 79 -8.77 -14.20 -2.06
C GLN A 79 -8.12 -12.84 -1.79
N GLY A 80 -6.86 -12.82 -1.34
CA GLY A 80 -6.10 -11.60 -1.08
C GLY A 80 -6.51 -10.88 0.19
N ASN A 81 -7.24 -11.50 1.13
CA ASN A 81 -7.60 -10.87 2.39
C ASN A 81 -6.56 -11.15 3.46
N LEU A 82 -6.39 -10.17 4.35
CA LEU A 82 -5.57 -10.33 5.54
C LEU A 82 -6.19 -11.37 6.48
N LYS A 83 -5.51 -12.51 6.64
CA LYS A 83 -5.97 -13.64 7.46
C LYS A 83 -5.38 -13.60 8.87
N ARG A 84 -4.09 -13.27 8.99
CA ARG A 84 -3.38 -13.35 10.28
C ARG A 84 -2.23 -12.35 10.36
N ILE A 85 -2.06 -11.75 11.53
CA ILE A 85 -0.87 -10.97 11.87
C ILE A 85 -0.26 -11.56 13.15
N ILE A 86 1.02 -11.89 13.10
CA ILE A 86 1.78 -12.43 14.23
C ILE A 86 2.92 -11.47 14.52
N ASN A 87 2.96 -10.94 15.75
CA ASN A 87 4.15 -10.29 16.29
C ASN A 87 5.06 -11.38 16.88
N LEU A 88 6.17 -11.65 16.21
CA LEU A 88 7.12 -12.70 16.56
C LEU A 88 7.90 -12.40 17.84
N GLN A 89 8.08 -11.11 18.19
CA GLN A 89 8.82 -10.70 19.39
C GLN A 89 7.96 -10.79 20.65
N LYS A 90 6.69 -10.38 20.55
CA LYS A 90 5.75 -10.33 21.68
C LYS A 90 4.88 -11.58 21.78
N ASN A 91 5.03 -12.52 20.85
CA ASN A 91 4.18 -13.71 20.70
C ASN A 91 2.67 -13.36 20.68
N ILE A 92 2.32 -12.24 20.05
CA ILE A 92 0.92 -11.80 19.89
C ILE A 92 0.43 -12.32 18.54
N ASN A 93 -0.69 -13.03 18.53
CA ASN A 93 -1.27 -13.60 17.33
C ASN A 93 -2.71 -13.08 17.15
N ILE A 94 -2.94 -12.37 16.05
CA ILE A 94 -4.24 -11.80 15.70
C ILE A 94 -4.80 -12.61 14.52
N THR A 95 -5.82 -13.42 14.80
CA THR A 95 -6.41 -14.40 13.85
C THR A 95 -7.77 -14.01 13.30
N PHE A 96 -8.48 -13.08 13.94
CA PHE A 96 -9.80 -12.63 13.50
C PHE A 96 -9.69 -11.26 12.89
N LEU A 97 -9.42 -11.22 11.58
CA LEU A 97 -9.29 -9.99 10.82
C LEU A 97 -10.31 -10.01 9.68
N ASN A 98 -11.17 -9.00 9.65
CA ASN A 98 -12.05 -8.73 8.52
C ASN A 98 -11.75 -7.32 8.03
N GLN A 99 -11.18 -7.24 6.84
CA GLN A 99 -10.93 -5.99 6.16
C GLN A 99 -11.85 -5.92 4.94
N GLY A 100 -12.53 -4.80 4.75
CA GLY A 100 -13.29 -4.55 3.53
C GLY A 100 -13.36 -3.07 3.18
N PHE A 101 -13.67 -2.82 1.91
CA PHE A 101 -13.92 -1.48 1.40
C PHE A 101 -15.43 -1.29 1.26
N TYR A 102 -15.93 -0.24 1.88
CA TYR A 102 -17.34 0.10 1.89
C TYR A 102 -17.51 1.58 1.56
N TRP A 103 -18.71 1.95 1.14
CA TRP A 103 -19.09 3.32 0.87
C TRP A 103 -20.50 3.61 1.38
N TYR A 104 -20.76 4.89 1.63
CA TYR A 104 -22.07 5.37 2.02
C TYR A 104 -22.66 6.22 0.92
N GLN A 105 -23.93 5.98 0.61
CA GLN A 105 -24.66 6.82 -0.32
C GLN A 105 -24.97 8.17 0.33
N SER A 106 -24.53 9.24 -0.32
CA SER A 106 -24.72 10.61 0.16
C SER A 106 -26.19 11.02 0.09
N TYR A 107 -26.69 11.69 1.14
CA TYR A 107 -28.03 12.30 1.11
C TYR A 107 -28.02 13.54 0.21
N SER A 108 -28.82 13.52 -0.86
CA SER A 108 -28.92 14.57 -1.88
C SER A 108 -29.93 15.64 -1.50
N GLY A 109 -29.67 16.33 -0.38
CA GLY A 109 -30.46 17.48 0.06
C GLY A 109 -30.21 18.73 -0.78
N ASN A 110 -31.08 19.74 -0.65
CA ASN A 110 -30.93 21.04 -1.33
C ASN A 110 -30.42 22.16 -0.39
N ASN A 111 -30.19 21.84 0.89
CA ASN A 111 -29.76 22.77 1.93
C ASN A 111 -30.68 23.96 2.19
N SER A 112 -31.94 23.95 1.75
CA SER A 112 -32.85 25.08 1.97
C SER A 112 -33.30 25.21 3.43
N GLN A 113 -33.23 24.12 4.18
CA GLN A 113 -33.45 24.06 5.63
C GLN A 113 -32.69 22.87 6.22
N PHE A 114 -32.61 22.84 7.55
CA PHE A 114 -31.87 21.83 8.30
C PHE A 114 -32.24 20.38 7.90
N ASP A 115 -33.54 20.09 7.78
CA ASP A 115 -34.00 18.75 7.39
C ASP A 115 -33.57 18.34 5.97
N PHE A 116 -33.30 19.30 5.10
CA PHE A 116 -32.80 19.09 3.74
C PHE A 116 -31.29 19.30 3.61
N GLN A 117 -30.53 19.27 4.71
CA GLN A 117 -29.07 19.32 4.70
C GLN A 117 -28.47 18.17 3.88
N ALA A 118 -27.75 18.49 2.81
CA ALA A 118 -27.04 17.51 1.99
C ALA A 118 -25.76 17.01 2.69
N SER A 119 -25.28 15.85 2.25
CA SER A 119 -23.88 15.50 2.44
C SER A 119 -22.97 16.42 1.60
N GLY A 120 -21.77 16.69 2.08
CA GLY A 120 -20.79 17.51 1.37
C GLY A 120 -19.42 17.53 2.06
N ALA A 121 -18.61 18.55 1.78
CA ALA A 121 -17.25 18.66 2.31
C ALA A 121 -17.16 18.71 3.84
N TYR A 122 -18.19 19.22 4.51
CA TYR A 122 -18.21 19.42 5.96
C TYR A 122 -19.17 18.48 6.69
N ILE A 123 -20.20 18.00 6.00
CA ILE A 123 -21.29 17.25 6.60
C ILE A 123 -21.33 15.87 5.97
N PHE A 124 -21.13 14.85 6.80
CA PHE A 124 -21.34 13.46 6.43
C PHE A 124 -22.75 13.04 6.85
N ARG A 125 -23.67 12.96 5.90
CA ARG A 125 -25.08 12.58 6.10
C ARG A 125 -25.47 11.48 5.10
N PRO A 126 -25.25 10.21 5.44
CA PRO A 126 -25.61 9.13 4.53
C PRO A 126 -27.13 8.93 4.49
N VAL A 127 -27.65 8.39 3.38
CA VAL A 127 -29.08 8.03 3.24
C VAL A 127 -29.46 6.92 4.22
N THR A 128 -28.54 5.99 4.46
CA THR A 128 -28.71 4.84 5.35
C THR A 128 -27.53 4.73 6.31
N GLN A 129 -27.74 4.12 7.47
CA GLN A 129 -26.66 3.82 8.42
C GLN A 129 -25.82 2.60 8.01
N ASP A 130 -26.31 1.81 7.05
CA ASP A 130 -25.59 0.66 6.52
C ASP A 130 -24.63 1.06 5.40
N ALA A 131 -23.37 0.65 5.55
CA ALA A 131 -22.34 0.81 4.53
C ALA A 131 -22.50 -0.26 3.44
N LYS A 132 -22.37 0.15 2.18
CA LYS A 132 -22.46 -0.76 1.01
C LYS A 132 -21.06 -1.23 0.63
N PRO A 133 -20.83 -2.54 0.40
CA PRO A 133 -19.51 -3.03 0.00
C PRO A 133 -19.14 -2.56 -1.41
N ILE A 134 -17.88 -2.17 -1.63
CA ILE A 134 -17.35 -1.77 -2.94
C ILE A 134 -17.03 -2.99 -3.81
N SER A 135 -16.49 -4.05 -3.22
CA SER A 135 -16.16 -5.30 -3.92
C SER A 135 -16.10 -6.46 -2.94
N THR A 136 -16.46 -7.67 -3.42
CA THR A 136 -16.29 -8.93 -2.71
C THR A 136 -14.97 -9.63 -3.04
N LYS A 137 -14.33 -9.28 -4.17
CA LYS A 137 -12.99 -9.77 -4.55
C LYS A 137 -11.94 -8.71 -4.25
N ARG A 138 -10.84 -9.14 -3.63
CA ARG A 138 -9.70 -8.28 -3.29
C ARG A 138 -8.46 -8.83 -3.98
N SER A 139 -7.58 -7.93 -4.41
CA SER A 139 -6.28 -8.30 -4.96
C SER A 139 -5.24 -7.52 -4.20
N LEU A 140 -4.42 -8.21 -3.42
CA LEU A 140 -3.20 -7.62 -2.87
C LEU A 140 -2.03 -7.90 -3.81
N TYR A 141 -1.33 -6.85 -4.20
CA TYR A 141 -0.12 -6.94 -4.99
C TYR A 141 1.07 -6.73 -4.07
N PHE A 142 1.85 -7.79 -3.87
CA PHE A 142 3.17 -7.68 -3.26
C PHE A 142 4.23 -7.68 -4.32
N HIS A 143 5.24 -6.87 -4.07
CA HIS A 143 6.46 -6.88 -4.83
C HIS A 143 7.58 -7.32 -3.89
N PHE A 144 8.32 -8.36 -4.29
CA PHE A 144 9.49 -8.88 -3.61
C PHE A 144 10.74 -8.56 -4.41
#